data_AF-A0A971XZ84-F1
#
_entry.id   AF-A0A971XZ84-F1
#
_cell.length_a   1.000
_cell.length_b   1.000
_cell.length_c   1.000
_cell.angle_alpha   90.00
_cell.angle_beta   90.00
_cell.angle_gamma   90.00
#
_symmetry.space_group_name_H-M   'P 1'
#
loop_
_entity.id
_entity.type
_entity.pdbx_description
1 polymer ?
#
loop_
_entity_poly.entity_id
_entity_poly.type
_entity_poly.pdbx_seq_one_letter_code
_entity_poly.pdbx_strand_id
1 'polypeptide(L)'
;MKITPEQVKKTAAMAKLPLADDELAEMAGQLQEFLDYVKVLKKLPSGTGSPLQAFGAPGPAGQGEACLSQEEVLALAPDSSQGMVRVPRVIADE
;
A
#
# COMPACT_ATOMS: atom_id res chain seq x y z
N MET A 1 7.56 -13.06 -19.34
CA MET A 1 6.58 -13.43 -18.31
C MET A 1 5.31 -12.68 -18.59
N LYS A 2 4.20 -13.40 -18.68
CA LYS A 2 2.85 -12.82 -18.79
C LYS A 2 2.23 -12.82 -17.40
N ILE A 3 1.65 -11.69 -16.99
CA ILE A 3 0.83 -11.60 -15.77
C ILE A 3 -0.47 -12.38 -16.01
N THR A 4 -0.85 -13.24 -15.08
CA THR A 4 -2.14 -13.95 -15.12
C THR A 4 -3.18 -13.23 -14.24
N PRO A 5 -4.49 -13.36 -14.55
CA PRO A 5 -5.54 -12.77 -13.72
C PRO A 5 -5.54 -13.30 -12.27
N GLU A 6 -5.11 -14.56 -12.05
CA GLU A 6 -4.93 -15.11 -10.71
C GLU A 6 -3.84 -14.38 -9.90
N GLN A 7 -2.75 -13.97 -10.56
CA GLN A 7 -1.68 -13.18 -9.91
C GLN A 7 -2.17 -11.78 -9.55
N VAL A 8 -3.01 -11.17 -10.40
CA VAL A 8 -3.65 -9.88 -10.11
C VAL A 8 -4.60 -10.03 -8.93
N LYS A 9 -5.44 -11.07 -8.90
CA LYS A 9 -6.37 -11.35 -7.80
C LYS A 9 -5.63 -11.52 -6.46
N LYS A 10 -4.52 -12.28 -6.46
CA LYS A 10 -3.69 -12.45 -5.27
C LYS A 10 -3.09 -11.13 -4.78
N THR A 11 -2.58 -10.31 -5.70
CA THR A 11 -2.01 -9.00 -5.37
C THR A 11 -3.06 -8.02 -4.85
N ALA A 12 -4.23 -7.98 -5.48
CA ALA A 12 -5.37 -7.17 -5.06
C ALA A 12 -5.85 -7.53 -3.65
N ALA A 13 -5.91 -8.82 -3.31
CA ALA A 13 -6.25 -9.28 -1.97
C ALA A 13 -5.24 -8.82 -0.91
N MET A 14 -3.94 -8.82 -1.22
CA MET A 14 -2.89 -8.28 -0.34
C MET A 14 -3.01 -6.77 -0.15
N ALA A 15 -3.41 -6.05 -1.21
CA ALA A 15 -3.62 -4.60 -1.19
C ALA A 15 -4.99 -4.16 -0.66
N LYS A 16 -5.86 -5.11 -0.24
CA LYS A 16 -7.25 -4.86 0.18
C LYS A 16 -8.08 -4.11 -0.88
N LEU A 17 -7.80 -4.37 -2.16
CA LEU A 17 -8.54 -3.79 -3.28
C LEU A 17 -9.64 -4.76 -3.73
N PRO A 18 -10.93 -4.37 -3.63
CA PRO A 18 -12.02 -5.14 -4.20
C PRO A 18 -12.06 -4.92 -5.72
N LEU A 19 -11.62 -5.91 -6.49
CA LEU A 19 -11.71 -5.90 -7.95
C LEU A 19 -12.73 -6.95 -8.41
N ALA A 20 -13.60 -6.57 -9.33
CA ALA A 20 -14.51 -7.51 -9.99
C ALA A 20 -13.75 -8.42 -10.97
N ASP A 21 -14.30 -9.60 -11.29
CA ASP A 21 -13.65 -10.53 -12.21
C ASP A 21 -13.45 -9.94 -13.62
N ASP A 22 -14.35 -9.06 -14.06
CA ASP A 22 -14.25 -8.33 -15.33
C ASP A 22 -13.07 -7.35 -15.36
N GLU A 23 -12.75 -6.73 -14.22
CA GLU A 23 -11.64 -5.77 -14.07
C GLU A 23 -10.27 -6.46 -13.99
N LEU A 24 -10.23 -7.73 -13.58
CA LEU A 24 -8.98 -8.48 -13.44
C LEU A 24 -8.26 -8.66 -14.79
N ALA A 25 -9.01 -8.87 -15.87
CA ALA A 25 -8.43 -9.06 -17.20
C ALA A 25 -7.81 -7.75 -17.73
N GLU A 26 -8.51 -6.63 -17.54
CA GLU A 26 -8.02 -5.30 -17.92
C GLU A 26 -6.76 -4.93 -17.12
N MET A 27 -6.82 -5.08 -15.80
CA MET A 27 -5.71 -4.78 -14.89
C MET A 27 -4.48 -5.66 -15.19
N ALA A 28 -4.68 -6.93 -15.56
CA ALA A 28 -3.58 -7.80 -15.98
C ALA A 28 -2.87 -7.26 -17.24
N GLY A 29 -3.63 -6.74 -18.20
CA GLY A 29 -3.08 -6.10 -19.41
C GLY A 29 -2.29 -4.83 -19.10
N GLN A 30 -2.87 -3.93 -18.30
CA GLN A 30 -2.22 -2.67 -17.90
C GLN A 30 -0.94 -2.92 -17.10
N LEU A 31 -0.97 -3.86 -16.15
CA LEU A 31 0.21 -4.22 -15.36
C LEU A 31 1.29 -4.86 -16.24
N GLN A 32 0.89 -5.64 -17.25
CA GLN A 32 1.82 -6.23 -18.19
C GLN A 32 2.55 -5.16 -19.02
N GLU A 33 1.85 -4.13 -19.48
CA GLU A 33 2.44 -3.00 -20.22
C GLU A 33 3.41 -2.21 -19.33
N PHE A 34 2.99 -1.87 -18.11
CA PHE A 34 3.84 -1.19 -17.14
C PHE A 34 5.12 -1.98 -16.84
N LEU A 35 5.01 -3.29 -16.60
CA LEU A 35 6.17 -4.15 -16.35
C LEU A 35 7.08 -4.28 -17.59
N ASP A 36 6.53 -4.22 -18.79
CA ASP A 36 7.34 -4.22 -20.01
C ASP A 36 8.14 -2.92 -20.12
N TYR A 37 7.51 -1.78 -19.85
CA TYR A 37 8.17 -0.49 -19.78
C TYR A 37 9.29 -0.46 -18.73
N VAL A 38 9.04 -0.96 -17.52
CA VAL A 38 10.03 -1.02 -16.44
C VAL A 38 11.24 -1.91 -16.80
N LYS A 39 11.10 -2.89 -17.70
CA LYS A 39 12.26 -3.69 -18.17
C LYS A 39 13.30 -2.84 -18.89
N VAL A 40 12.99 -1.65 -19.36
CA VAL A 40 13.99 -0.72 -19.92
C VAL A 40 15.08 -0.42 -18.88
N LEU A 41 14.74 -0.36 -17.59
CA LEU A 41 15.70 -0.17 -16.50
C LEU A 41 16.70 -1.31 -16.35
N LYS A 42 16.37 -2.53 -16.81
CA LYS A 42 17.31 -3.68 -16.82
C LYS A 42 18.44 -3.52 -17.84
N LYS A 43 18.28 -2.65 -18.83
CA LYS A 43 19.32 -2.35 -19.83
C LYS A 43 20.41 -1.45 -19.25
N LEU A 44 20.13 -0.77 -18.14
CA LEU A 44 21.11 0.04 -17.43
C LEU A 44 22.03 -0.91 -16.64
N PRO A 45 23.36 -0.72 -16.71
CA PRO A 45 24.25 -1.48 -15.85
C PRO A 45 23.90 -1.18 -14.40
N SER A 46 23.59 -2.21 -13.61
CA SER A 46 23.45 -2.08 -12.17
C SER A 46 24.83 -1.69 -11.61
N GLY A 47 25.07 -0.40 -11.42
CA GLY A 47 26.29 0.07 -10.79
C GLY A 47 26.47 -0.60 -9.43
N THR A 48 27.71 -0.79 -8.99
CA THR A 48 28.08 -1.33 -7.66
C THR A 48 27.69 -0.41 -6.49
N GLY A 49 26.91 0.65 -6.76
CA GLY A 49 26.44 1.57 -5.75
C GLY A 49 25.37 0.92 -4.89
N SER A 50 25.55 1.00 -3.58
CA SER A 50 24.49 0.72 -2.61
C SER A 50 23.22 1.51 -2.98
N PRO A 51 22.01 0.98 -2.71
CA PRO A 51 20.77 1.73 -2.87
C PRO A 51 20.94 3.11 -2.23
N LEU A 52 20.64 4.17 -2.98
CA LEU A 52 20.73 5.52 -2.47
C LEU A 52 19.74 5.64 -1.30
N GLN A 53 20.28 5.65 -0.08
CA GLN A 53 19.53 6.09 1.08
C GLN A 53 19.47 7.62 1.03
N ALA A 54 18.48 8.22 1.69
CA ALA A 54 18.46 9.67 1.85
C ALA A 54 19.75 10.10 2.59
N PHE A 55 20.73 10.61 1.86
CA PHE A 55 22.01 11.02 2.43
C PHE A 55 21.81 12.32 3.22
N GLY A 56 22.25 12.34 4.49
CA GLY A 56 22.54 13.57 5.23
C GLY A 56 21.49 14.06 6.24
N ALA A 57 20.37 13.37 6.43
CA ALA A 57 19.46 13.68 7.52
C ALA A 57 19.82 12.83 8.76
N PRO A 58 20.35 13.40 9.86
CA PRO A 58 20.24 12.70 11.14
C PRO A 58 18.76 12.36 11.36
N GLY A 59 18.46 11.10 11.67
CA GLY A 59 17.09 10.69 11.97
C GLY A 59 16.50 11.63 13.04
N PRO A 60 15.22 12.02 12.93
CA PRO A 60 14.64 12.97 13.86
C PRO A 60 14.85 12.45 15.28
N ALA A 61 15.52 13.24 16.11
CA ALA A 61 15.55 13.01 17.54
C ALA A 61 14.12 13.25 18.02
N GLY A 62 13.36 12.17 18.23
CA GLY A 62 11.97 12.25 18.63
C GLY A 62 11.85 13.12 19.88
N GLN A 63 11.40 14.35 19.69
CA GLN A 63 10.99 15.23 20.77
C GLN A 63 9.57 14.82 21.09
N GLY A 64 9.30 14.51 22.36
CA GLY A 64 7.97 14.11 22.80
C GLY A 64 7.01 15.27 22.59
N GLU A 65 6.29 15.27 21.48
CA GLU A 65 5.20 16.21 21.23
C GLU A 65 3.99 15.80 22.09
N ALA A 66 3.15 16.79 22.43
CA ALA A 66 1.91 16.52 23.13
C ALA A 66 1.00 15.66 22.23
N CYS A 67 0.43 14.60 22.79
CA CYS A 67 -0.56 13.79 22.08
C CYS A 67 -1.80 14.63 21.77
N LEU A 68 -2.45 14.35 20.63
CA LEU A 68 -3.76 14.90 20.30
C LEU A 68 -4.80 14.49 21.35
N SER A 69 -5.77 15.35 21.61
CA SER A 69 -6.92 15.01 22.45
C SER A 69 -7.80 13.95 21.79
N GLN A 70 -8.57 13.22 22.59
CA GLN A 70 -9.49 12.19 22.07
C GLN A 70 -10.53 12.79 21.11
N GLU A 71 -11.00 14.01 21.37
CA GLU A 71 -11.96 14.72 20.53
C GLU A 71 -11.37 15.06 19.16
N GLU A 72 -10.11 15.54 19.13
CA GLU A 72 -9.39 15.83 17.88
C GLU A 72 -9.16 14.59 17.03
N VAL A 73 -8.82 13.46 17.66
CA VAL A 73 -8.62 12.18 16.95
C VAL A 73 -9.93 11.69 16.33
N LEU A 74 -11.04 11.81 17.04
CA LEU A 74 -12.35 11.30 16.59
C LEU A 74 -13.07 12.22 15.61
N ALA A 75 -12.65 13.49 15.48
CA ALA A 75 -13.27 14.45 14.57
C ALA A 75 -13.27 14.01 13.10
N LEU A 76 -12.29 13.19 12.69
CA LEU A 76 -12.18 12.65 11.34
C LEU A 76 -12.57 11.17 11.24
N ALA A 77 -13.01 10.55 12.34
CA ALA A 77 -13.40 9.15 12.32
C ALA A 77 -14.71 9.00 11.52
N PRO A 78 -14.78 8.09 10.52
CA PRO A 78 -16.00 7.84 9.77
C PRO A 78 -17.15 7.39 10.67
N ASP A 79 -16.81 6.66 11.73
CA ASP A 79 -17.75 6.20 12.74
C ASP A 79 -17.07 6.10 14.10
N SER A 80 -17.70 6.63 15.15
CA SER A 80 -17.18 6.62 16.51
C SER A 80 -18.26 6.29 17.53
N SER A 81 -17.85 5.62 18.61
CA SER A 81 -18.71 5.27 19.74
C SER A 81 -17.88 5.18 21.02
N GLN A 82 -18.37 5.75 22.11
CA GLN A 82 -17.74 5.71 23.43
C GLN A 82 -16.24 6.10 23.43
N GLY A 83 -15.88 7.11 22.64
CA GLY A 83 -14.49 7.58 22.55
C GLY A 83 -13.55 6.68 21.73
N MET A 84 -14.10 5.78 20.91
CA MET A 84 -13.36 4.84 20.07
C MET A 84 -13.84 4.91 18.62
N VAL A 85 -12.97 4.56 17.67
CA VAL A 85 -13.36 4.36 16.26
C VAL A 85 -14.10 3.03 16.15
N ARG A 86 -15.34 3.05 15.68
CA ARG A 86 -16.15 1.83 15.53
C ARG A 86 -15.84 1.19 14.19
N VAL A 87 -15.49 -0.09 14.21
CA VAL A 87 -15.22 -0.90 13.02
C VAL A 87 -16.03 -2.19 13.03
N PRO A 88 -16.28 -2.82 11.87
CA PRO A 88 -16.84 -4.17 11.81
C PRO A 88 -15.96 -5.15 12.60
N ARG A 89 -16.59 -6.15 13.24
CA ARG A 89 -15.89 -7.15 14.04
C ARG A 89 -14.88 -7.92 13.17
N VAL A 90 -13.61 -7.92 13.61
CA VAL A 90 -12.47 -8.46 12.83
C VAL A 90 -12.44 -9.99 12.79
N ILE A 91 -13.04 -10.66 13.78
CA ILE A 91 -13.18 -12.12 13.81
C ILE A 91 -14.65 -12.44 13.51
N ALA A 92 -14.91 -12.91 12.30
CA ALA A 92 -16.14 -13.61 11.99
C ALA A 92 -16.07 -14.99 12.67
N ASP A 93 -17.15 -15.38 13.36
CA ASP A 93 -17.40 -16.78 13.71
C ASP A 93 -17.43 -17.58 12.38
N GLU A 94 -16.87 -18.79 12.40
CA GLU A 94 -16.55 -19.66 11.23
C GLU A 94 -17.49 -19.56 10.01
#